data_AF-A0A2M7V1F6-F1
#
_entry.id   AF-A0A2M7V1F6-F1
#
_cell.length_a   1.000
_cell.length_b   1.000
_cell.length_c   1.000
_cell.angle_alpha   90.00
_cell.angle_beta   90.00
_cell.angle_gamma   90.00
#
_symmetry.space_group_name_H-M   'P 1'
#
loop_
_entity.id
_entity.type
_entity.pdbx_description
1 polymer ?
#
loop_
_entity_poly.entity_id
_entity_poly.type
_entity_poly.pdbx_seq_one_letter_code
_entity_poly.pdbx_strand_id
1 'polypeptide(L)'
;MKKALKDIKEASKSADFIELRIDYLKRPDLKRLLSSSSVPMIVTNRAQDEGGHFKGTEEKRLSSLKKAIDLGAAYIDIELSHYIKLEKKRTKIIVSYHNFYETPINLKEIYQKILAKKADIVKIACKANNKKDVKRVIKLLESSRKDMIGICMGEIGKITRLHPKNYLTFACLNTAEGSAPGQFTIDEMLL
;
A
#
# COMPACT_ATOMS: atom_id res chain seq x y z
N MET A 1 6.15 -14.60 -12.47
CA MET A 1 6.14 -15.65 -11.41
C MET A 1 7.53 -15.97 -10.88
N LYS A 2 8.51 -16.45 -11.68
CA LYS A 2 9.86 -16.79 -11.17
C LYS A 2 10.54 -15.64 -10.40
N LYS A 3 10.55 -14.43 -10.98
CA LYS A 3 11.10 -13.23 -10.32
C LYS A 3 10.41 -12.94 -8.99
N ALA A 4 9.07 -12.83 -9.00
CA ALA A 4 8.29 -12.58 -7.78
C ALA A 4 8.59 -13.57 -6.63
N LEU A 5 8.74 -14.86 -6.93
CA LEU A 5 9.10 -15.86 -5.90
C LEU A 5 10.52 -15.64 -5.34
N LYS A 6 11.47 -15.18 -6.17
CA LYS A 6 12.81 -14.81 -5.72
C LYS A 6 12.76 -13.55 -4.85
N ASP A 7 12.04 -12.52 -5.30
CA ASP A 7 11.90 -11.25 -4.58
C ASP A 7 11.22 -11.46 -3.22
N ILE A 8 10.18 -12.30 -3.14
CA ILE A 8 9.51 -12.66 -1.88
C ILE A 8 10.50 -13.28 -0.89
N LYS A 9 11.31 -14.25 -1.34
CA LYS A 9 12.31 -14.90 -0.49
C LYS A 9 13.39 -13.93 -0.02
N GLU A 10 13.80 -13.00 -0.86
CA GLU A 10 14.81 -12.00 -0.50
C GLU A 10 14.25 -11.01 0.51
N ALA A 11 13.09 -10.41 0.23
CA ALA A 11 12.44 -9.46 1.14
C ALA A 11 12.10 -10.09 2.50
N SER A 12 11.76 -11.38 2.53
CA SER A 12 11.44 -12.11 3.76
C SER A 12 12.61 -12.18 4.76
N LYS A 13 13.85 -11.88 4.36
CA LYS A 13 15.01 -11.89 5.25
C LYS A 13 15.07 -10.67 6.18
N SER A 14 14.50 -9.55 5.75
CA SER A 14 14.70 -8.24 6.41
C SER A 14 13.42 -7.43 6.59
N ALA A 15 12.36 -7.70 5.84
CA ALA A 15 11.11 -6.94 5.92
C ALA A 15 10.12 -7.58 6.90
N ASP A 16 9.41 -6.76 7.68
CA ASP A 16 8.31 -7.22 8.54
C ASP A 16 7.06 -7.62 7.74
N PHE A 17 6.88 -7.01 6.57
CA PHE A 17 5.75 -7.23 5.66
C PHE A 17 6.22 -7.19 4.21
N ILE A 18 5.50 -7.91 3.34
CA ILE A 18 5.72 -7.83 1.88
C ILE A 18 4.45 -7.33 1.19
N GLU A 19 4.56 -6.24 0.42
CA GLU A 19 3.50 -5.85 -0.53
C GLU A 19 3.62 -6.66 -1.83
N LEU A 20 2.67 -7.57 -2.04
CA LEU A 20 2.55 -8.32 -3.29
C LEU A 20 1.68 -7.54 -4.28
N ARG A 21 2.33 -6.78 -5.16
CA ARG A 21 1.69 -6.07 -6.28
C ARG A 21 1.32 -7.03 -7.41
N ILE A 22 0.13 -7.63 -7.34
CA ILE A 22 -0.33 -8.63 -8.31
C ILE A 22 -0.73 -8.02 -9.65
N ASP A 23 -0.91 -6.71 -9.72
CA ASP A 23 -1.17 -5.97 -10.96
C ASP A 23 0.02 -5.98 -11.93
N TYR A 24 1.26 -6.21 -11.47
CA TYR A 24 2.42 -6.45 -12.35
C TYR A 24 2.52 -7.89 -12.88
N LEU A 25 1.70 -8.81 -12.38
CA LEU A 25 1.82 -10.24 -12.67
C LEU A 25 0.80 -10.69 -13.72
N LYS A 26 1.28 -11.34 -14.78
CA LYS A 26 0.41 -12.06 -15.71
C LYS A 26 -0.04 -13.39 -15.08
N ARG A 27 -1.34 -13.52 -14.81
CA ARG A 27 -2.01 -14.74 -14.27
C ARG A 27 -1.31 -15.28 -12.99
N PRO A 28 -1.32 -14.52 -11.88
CA PRO A 28 -0.63 -14.92 -10.66
C PRO A 28 -1.28 -16.14 -9.99
N ASP A 29 -0.45 -17.11 -9.59
CA ASP A 29 -0.85 -18.17 -8.66
C ASP A 29 -0.71 -17.66 -7.22
N LEU A 30 -1.78 -17.06 -6.71
CA LEU A 30 -1.80 -16.45 -5.37
C LEU A 30 -1.50 -17.45 -4.26
N LYS A 31 -1.98 -18.71 -4.37
CA LYS A 31 -1.76 -19.71 -3.33
C LYS A 31 -0.27 -19.99 -3.16
N ARG A 32 0.43 -20.18 -4.28
CA ARG A 32 1.88 -20.41 -4.30
C ARG A 32 2.68 -19.18 -3.85
N LEU A 33 2.27 -17.97 -4.22
CA LEU A 33 2.95 -16.74 -3.83
C LEU A 33 2.82 -16.51 -2.31
N LEU A 34 1.61 -16.62 -1.78
CA LEU A 34 1.35 -16.44 -0.34
C LEU A 34 2.11 -17.47 0.50
N SER A 35 2.13 -18.74 0.08
CA SER A 35 2.85 -19.80 0.80
C SER A 35 4.38 -19.71 0.70
N SER A 36 4.92 -18.80 -0.10
CA SER A 36 6.36 -18.65 -0.31
C SER A 36 7.02 -17.61 0.59
N SER A 37 6.21 -16.84 1.32
CA SER A 37 6.66 -15.80 2.26
C SER A 37 6.72 -16.37 3.67
N SER A 38 7.78 -16.05 4.43
CA SER A 38 7.82 -16.32 5.88
C SER A 38 7.27 -15.16 6.71
N VAL A 39 6.95 -14.03 6.08
CA VAL A 39 6.39 -12.84 6.73
C VAL A 39 4.99 -12.52 6.17
N PRO A 40 4.13 -11.82 6.93
CA PRO A 40 2.79 -11.48 6.47
C PRO A 40 2.80 -10.66 5.18
N MET A 41 1.86 -10.95 4.26
CA MET A 41 1.76 -10.26 2.98
C MET A 41 0.56 -9.31 2.92
N ILE A 42 0.77 -8.17 2.26
CA ILE A 42 -0.26 -7.23 1.80
C ILE A 42 -0.49 -7.50 0.32
N VAL A 43 -1.66 -8.02 -0.04
CA VAL A 43 -2.00 -8.24 -1.46
C VAL A 43 -2.64 -6.99 -2.03
N THR A 44 -2.00 -6.43 -3.06
CA THR A 44 -2.44 -5.20 -3.72
C THR A 44 -2.64 -5.48 -5.21
N ASN A 45 -3.83 -5.19 -5.73
CA ASN A 45 -4.10 -5.21 -7.18
C ASN A 45 -4.48 -3.81 -7.64
N ARG A 46 -3.47 -2.94 -7.80
CA ARG A 46 -3.69 -1.50 -7.94
C ARG A 46 -4.48 -1.19 -9.23
N ALA A 47 -5.53 -0.38 -9.10
CA ALA A 47 -6.31 0.11 -10.24
C ALA A 47 -5.48 1.09 -11.11
N GLN A 48 -5.75 1.18 -12.42
CA GLN A 48 -4.97 2.01 -13.34
C GLN A 48 -5.07 3.51 -13.04
N ASP A 49 -6.27 3.97 -12.66
CA ASP A 49 -6.54 5.35 -12.25
C ASP A 49 -5.88 5.73 -10.91
N GLU A 50 -5.40 4.76 -10.15
CA GLU A 50 -4.54 4.94 -8.97
C GLU A 50 -3.09 4.47 -9.19
N GLY A 51 -2.62 4.49 -10.45
CA GLY A 51 -1.20 4.25 -10.79
C GLY A 51 -0.79 2.78 -10.83
N GLY A 52 -1.76 1.87 -10.94
CA GLY A 52 -1.55 0.44 -11.09
C GLY A 52 -1.42 -0.03 -12.53
N HIS A 53 -1.06 -1.30 -12.70
CA HIS A 53 -0.85 -1.92 -14.02
C HIS A 53 -1.88 -3.00 -14.38
N PHE A 54 -2.94 -3.14 -13.58
CA PHE A 54 -3.94 -4.18 -13.79
C PHE A 54 -4.65 -4.00 -15.13
N LYS A 55 -4.77 -5.08 -15.90
CA LYS A 55 -5.50 -5.10 -17.17
C LYS A 55 -6.69 -6.03 -17.05
N GLY A 56 -7.90 -5.51 -17.22
CA GLY A 56 -9.13 -6.28 -17.14
C GLY A 56 -10.31 -5.44 -16.65
N THR A 57 -11.40 -6.11 -16.33
CA THR A 57 -12.58 -5.46 -15.74
C THR A 57 -12.41 -5.32 -14.23
N GLU A 58 -13.12 -4.37 -13.64
CA GLU A 58 -13.07 -4.11 -12.21
C GLU A 58 -13.55 -5.31 -11.39
N GLU A 59 -14.53 -6.07 -11.89
CA GLU A 59 -15.01 -7.29 -11.24
C GLU A 59 -13.90 -8.34 -11.14
N LYS A 60 -13.05 -8.47 -12.17
CA LYS A 60 -11.90 -9.39 -12.14
C LYS A 60 -10.84 -8.93 -11.15
N ARG A 61 -10.60 -7.61 -11.06
CA ARG A 61 -9.67 -7.02 -10.09
C ARG A 61 -10.13 -7.31 -8.67
N LEU A 62 -11.39 -6.99 -8.35
CA LEU A 62 -11.98 -7.22 -7.03
C LEU A 62 -12.10 -8.71 -6.70
N SER A 63 -12.38 -9.57 -7.68
CA SER A 63 -12.39 -11.03 -7.51
C SER A 63 -11.02 -11.55 -7.05
N SER A 64 -9.91 -10.98 -7.55
CA SER A 64 -8.57 -11.38 -7.12
C SER A 64 -8.29 -11.00 -5.65
N LEU A 65 -8.80 -9.86 -5.18
CA LEU A 65 -8.68 -9.45 -3.77
C LEU A 65 -9.53 -10.34 -2.86
N LYS A 66 -10.76 -10.69 -3.28
CA LYS A 66 -11.61 -11.68 -2.58
C LYS A 66 -10.90 -13.04 -2.47
N LYS A 67 -10.30 -13.51 -3.57
CA LYS A 67 -9.51 -14.74 -3.58
C LYS A 67 -8.31 -14.67 -2.62
N ALA A 68 -7.66 -13.51 -2.49
CA ALA A 68 -6.58 -13.32 -1.53
C ALA A 68 -7.07 -13.44 -0.07
N ILE A 69 -8.25 -12.89 0.24
CA ILE A 69 -8.90 -13.07 1.56
C ILE A 69 -9.18 -14.55 1.82
N ASP A 70 -9.74 -15.27 0.85
CA ASP A 70 -10.06 -16.70 1.00
C ASP A 70 -8.82 -17.57 1.19
N LEU A 71 -7.70 -17.19 0.57
CA LEU A 71 -6.41 -17.86 0.73
C LEU A 71 -5.65 -17.45 1.99
N GLY A 72 -6.22 -16.57 2.82
CA GLY A 72 -5.66 -16.19 4.12
C GLY A 72 -4.55 -15.14 4.04
N ALA A 73 -4.57 -14.26 3.04
CA ALA A 73 -3.69 -13.08 3.04
C ALA A 73 -3.86 -12.29 4.36
N ALA A 74 -2.75 -11.82 4.93
CA ALA A 74 -2.80 -11.05 6.18
C ALA A 74 -3.46 -9.68 5.98
N TYR A 75 -3.17 -9.04 4.84
CA TYR A 75 -3.80 -7.79 4.43
C TYR A 75 -4.19 -7.83 2.95
N ILE A 76 -5.22 -7.05 2.63
CA ILE A 76 -5.44 -6.56 1.27
C ILE A 76 -5.44 -5.03 1.26
N ASP A 77 -5.08 -4.45 0.12
CA ASP A 77 -5.19 -3.02 -0.16
C ASP A 77 -6.24 -2.79 -1.26
N ILE A 78 -7.26 -2.00 -0.95
CA ILE A 78 -8.32 -1.59 -1.89
C ILE A 78 -8.46 -0.06 -1.89
N GLU A 79 -8.61 0.50 -3.07
CA GLU A 79 -8.75 1.94 -3.28
C GLU A 79 -10.10 2.45 -2.75
N LEU A 80 -10.10 3.65 -2.17
CA LEU A 80 -11.31 4.32 -1.69
C LEU A 80 -12.33 4.52 -2.82
N SER A 81 -11.85 4.87 -4.01
CA SER A 81 -12.62 5.11 -5.23
C SER A 81 -13.32 3.85 -5.75
N HIS A 82 -12.72 2.68 -5.53
CA HIS A 82 -13.22 1.37 -5.95
C HIS A 82 -13.75 0.52 -4.80
N TYR A 83 -13.95 1.12 -3.62
CA TYR A 83 -14.27 0.38 -2.42
C TYR A 83 -15.62 -0.34 -2.54
N ILE A 84 -15.60 -1.66 -2.34
CA ILE A 84 -16.77 -2.46 -2.07
C ILE A 84 -16.67 -3.06 -0.67
N LYS A 85 -17.82 -3.32 -0.04
CA LYS A 85 -17.84 -4.07 1.22
C LYS A 85 -17.38 -5.49 0.93
N LEU A 86 -16.28 -5.90 1.56
CA LEU A 86 -15.73 -7.24 1.48
C LEU A 86 -15.99 -7.97 2.79
N GLU A 87 -16.38 -9.23 2.70
CA GLU A 87 -16.46 -10.12 3.86
C GLU A 87 -15.04 -10.53 4.24
N LYS A 88 -14.46 -9.81 5.21
CA LYS A 88 -13.14 -10.15 5.74
C LYS A 88 -13.27 -11.31 6.73
N LYS A 89 -12.33 -12.25 6.63
CA LYS A 89 -12.11 -13.32 7.62
C LYS A 89 -11.09 -12.83 8.64
N ARG A 90 -9.88 -13.42 8.64
CA ARG A 90 -8.74 -12.97 9.47
C ARG A 90 -7.93 -11.84 8.81
N THR A 91 -8.23 -11.52 7.55
CA THR A 91 -7.54 -10.49 6.76
C THR A 91 -7.92 -9.09 7.22
N LYS A 92 -6.92 -8.22 7.43
CA LYS A 92 -7.12 -6.78 7.65
C LYS A 92 -7.26 -6.05 6.32
N ILE A 93 -8.14 -5.06 6.23
CA ILE A 93 -8.35 -4.27 5.02
C ILE A 93 -7.68 -2.90 5.17
N ILE A 94 -6.70 -2.64 4.31
CA ILE A 94 -6.16 -1.30 4.06
C ILE A 94 -7.06 -0.65 3.01
N VAL A 95 -7.59 0.53 3.32
CA VAL A 95 -8.30 1.34 2.33
C VAL A 95 -7.41 2.53 1.98
N SER A 96 -7.05 2.63 0.70
CA SER A 96 -6.04 3.56 0.22
C SER A 96 -6.59 4.69 -0.63
N TYR A 97 -5.92 5.83 -0.62
CA TYR A 97 -6.11 6.91 -1.58
C TYR A 97 -4.75 7.36 -2.10
N HIS A 98 -4.62 7.50 -3.42
CA HIS A 98 -3.41 8.00 -4.07
C HIS A 98 -3.70 9.28 -4.85
N ASN A 99 -2.78 10.25 -4.77
CA ASN A 99 -2.77 11.42 -5.65
C ASN A 99 -1.34 11.71 -6.13
N PHE A 100 -1.10 11.51 -7.41
CA PHE A 100 0.24 11.62 -7.99
C PHE A 100 0.64 13.06 -8.39
N TYR A 101 -0.30 14.01 -8.28
CA TYR A 101 -0.11 15.39 -8.74
C TYR A 101 0.00 16.38 -7.59
N GLU A 102 -0.73 16.15 -6.50
CA GLU A 102 -0.79 17.08 -5.37
C GLU A 102 -1.09 16.40 -4.03
N THR A 103 -1.04 17.20 -2.97
CA THR A 103 -1.54 16.87 -1.66
C THR A 103 -2.81 17.71 -1.40
N PRO A 104 -4.01 17.10 -1.48
CA PRO A 104 -5.27 17.84 -1.36
C PRO A 104 -5.37 18.68 -0.09
N ILE A 105 -6.12 19.78 -0.14
CA ILE A 105 -6.38 20.59 1.07
C ILE A 105 -7.35 19.87 2.02
N ASN A 106 -8.23 19.04 1.49
CA ASN A 106 -9.29 18.35 2.20
C ASN A 106 -8.90 16.93 2.68
N LEU A 107 -7.64 16.69 3.06
CA LEU A 107 -7.17 15.39 3.54
C LEU A 107 -8.02 14.82 4.68
N LYS A 108 -8.54 15.68 5.57
CA LYS A 108 -9.41 15.26 6.67
C LYS A 108 -10.71 14.63 6.15
N GLU A 109 -11.32 15.17 5.10
CA GLU A 109 -12.53 14.61 4.50
C GLU A 109 -12.23 13.26 3.85
N ILE A 110 -11.12 13.14 3.13
CA ILE A 110 -10.67 11.88 2.53
C ILE A 110 -10.47 10.83 3.64
N TYR A 111 -9.77 11.18 4.72
CA TYR A 111 -9.61 10.33 5.89
C TYR A 111 -10.95 9.88 6.49
N GLN A 112 -11.92 10.79 6.66
CA GLN A 112 -13.24 10.42 7.18
C GLN A 112 -14.01 9.50 6.23
N LYS A 113 -13.92 9.71 4.90
CA LYS A 113 -14.51 8.81 3.90
C LYS A 113 -13.92 7.40 4.02
N ILE A 114 -12.61 7.29 4.26
CA ILE A 114 -11.95 5.99 4.49
C ILE A 114 -12.45 5.35 5.80
N LEU A 115 -12.53 6.11 6.90
CA LEU A 115 -13.06 5.59 8.17
C LEU A 115 -14.50 5.08 8.03
N ALA A 116 -15.34 5.77 7.26
CA ALA A 116 -16.72 5.34 7.00
C ALA A 116 -16.81 3.99 6.29
N LYS A 117 -15.74 3.55 5.59
CA LYS A 117 -15.63 2.21 5.01
C LYS A 117 -15.21 1.14 6.01
N LYS A 118 -15.07 1.49 7.29
CA LYS A 118 -14.60 0.59 8.37
C LYS A 118 -13.26 -0.06 8.04
N ALA A 119 -12.36 0.69 7.39
CA ALA A 119 -11.00 0.26 7.12
C ALA A 119 -10.31 -0.17 8.42
N ASP A 120 -9.47 -1.21 8.36
CA ASP A 120 -8.62 -1.56 9.49
C ASP A 120 -7.46 -0.58 9.60
N ILE A 121 -6.91 -0.18 8.45
CA ILE A 121 -5.82 0.78 8.31
C ILE A 121 -6.18 1.79 7.22
N VAL A 122 -5.92 3.07 7.50
CA VAL A 122 -6.06 4.17 6.53
C VAL A 122 -4.75 4.34 5.77
N LYS A 123 -4.76 4.42 4.43
CA LYS A 123 -3.56 4.73 3.65
C LYS A 123 -3.81 5.95 2.76
N ILE A 124 -2.96 6.97 2.88
CA ILE A 124 -3.00 8.17 2.04
C ILE A 124 -1.59 8.41 1.51
N ALA A 125 -1.45 8.39 0.18
CA ALA A 125 -0.18 8.63 -0.50
C ALA A 125 -0.34 9.74 -1.55
N CYS A 126 0.26 10.90 -1.29
CA CYS A 126 0.06 12.10 -2.12
C CYS A 126 1.40 12.68 -2.60
N LYS A 127 1.44 13.34 -3.75
CA LYS A 127 2.63 14.08 -4.20
C LYS A 127 2.75 15.37 -3.39
N ALA A 128 3.91 15.58 -2.77
CA ALA A 128 4.23 16.86 -2.15
C ALA A 128 4.87 17.79 -3.19
N ASN A 129 4.32 19.00 -3.34
CA ASN A 129 4.85 20.06 -4.19
C ASN A 129 5.58 21.13 -3.37
N ASN A 130 5.34 21.20 -2.06
CA ASN A 130 6.04 22.09 -1.14
C ASN A 130 6.05 21.53 0.30
N LYS A 131 6.80 22.18 1.21
CA LYS A 131 6.90 21.76 2.62
C LYS A 131 5.58 21.86 3.40
N LYS A 132 4.62 22.71 2.99
CA LYS A 132 3.30 22.81 3.65
C LYS A 132 2.47 21.56 3.38
N ASP A 133 2.63 20.94 2.21
CA ASP A 133 1.97 19.68 1.86
C ASP A 133 2.43 18.55 2.79
N VAL A 134 3.73 18.43 2.99
CA VAL A 134 4.35 17.48 3.94
C VAL A 134 3.80 17.69 5.35
N LYS A 135 3.76 18.94 5.82
CA LYS A 135 3.19 19.29 7.13
C LYS A 135 1.71 18.89 7.26
N ARG A 136 0.90 19.01 6.20
CA ARG A 136 -0.51 18.59 6.23
C ARG A 136 -0.64 17.08 6.45
N VAL A 137 0.17 16.27 5.76
CA VAL A 137 0.15 14.81 5.91
C VAL A 137 0.64 14.40 7.30
N ILE A 138 1.74 14.99 7.79
CA ILE A 138 2.26 14.73 9.14
C ILE A 138 1.21 15.07 10.20
N LYS A 139 0.60 16.26 10.13
CA LYS A 139 -0.43 16.68 11.08
C LYS A 139 -1.62 15.72 11.09
N LEU A 140 -2.05 15.24 9.91
CA LEU A 140 -3.11 14.23 9.83
C LEU A 140 -2.67 12.93 10.51
N LEU A 141 -1.47 12.44 10.21
CA LEU A 141 -0.89 11.22 10.77
C LEU A 141 -0.79 11.28 12.30
N GLU A 142 -0.29 12.39 12.86
CA GLU A 142 -0.18 12.61 14.31
C GLU A 142 -1.55 12.69 15.01
N SER A 143 -2.55 13.24 14.33
CA SER A 143 -3.91 13.37 14.86
C SER A 143 -4.76 12.11 14.70
N SER A 144 -4.28 11.13 13.92
CA SER A 144 -5.03 9.91 13.63
C SER A 144 -5.16 9.05 14.89
N ARG A 145 -6.39 8.65 15.20
CA ARG A 145 -6.69 7.65 16.24
C ARG A 145 -6.79 6.22 15.69
N LYS A 146 -6.74 6.09 14.35
CA LYS A 146 -6.77 4.82 13.63
C LYS A 146 -5.37 4.53 13.10
N ASP A 147 -5.01 3.25 12.98
CA ASP A 147 -3.80 2.85 12.28
C ASP A 147 -3.78 3.49 10.90
N MET A 148 -2.70 4.22 10.60
CA MET A 148 -2.60 5.04 9.40
C MET A 148 -1.21 4.95 8.78
N ILE A 149 -1.19 4.98 7.45
CA ILE A 149 -0.01 5.12 6.63
C ILE A 149 -0.16 6.44 5.85
N GLY A 150 0.64 7.44 6.18
CA GLY A 150 0.63 8.76 5.56
C GLY A 150 1.95 9.04 4.85
N ILE A 151 1.93 9.03 3.51
CA ILE A 151 3.14 9.16 2.69
C ILE A 151 3.01 10.35 1.74
N CYS A 152 4.06 11.16 1.70
CA CYS A 152 4.30 12.11 0.63
C CYS A 152 5.30 11.51 -0.38
N MET A 153 4.90 11.44 -1.64
CA MET A 153 5.77 11.04 -2.75
C MET A 153 6.68 12.20 -3.18
N GLY A 154 7.85 11.84 -3.74
CA GLY A 154 8.87 12.79 -4.18
C GLY A 154 9.87 13.18 -3.10
N GLU A 155 10.94 13.87 -3.49
CA GLU A 155 12.12 14.12 -2.66
C GLU A 155 11.78 14.82 -1.33
N ILE A 156 11.03 15.92 -1.40
CA ILE A 156 10.64 16.68 -0.20
C ILE A 156 9.73 15.88 0.74
N GLY A 157 9.07 14.84 0.23
CA GLY A 157 8.15 13.99 0.97
C GLY A 157 8.82 12.86 1.76
N LYS A 158 10.09 12.57 1.49
CA LYS A 158 10.83 11.43 2.10
C LYS A 158 10.69 11.35 3.62
N ILE A 159 10.70 12.51 4.31
CA ILE A 159 10.57 12.56 5.77
C ILE A 159 9.27 11.90 6.29
N THR A 160 8.19 11.93 5.51
CA THR A 160 6.94 11.25 5.91
C THR A 160 7.08 9.75 5.96
N ARG A 161 7.99 9.14 5.17
CA ARG A 161 8.23 7.69 5.16
C ARG A 161 8.94 7.20 6.42
N LEU A 162 9.63 8.08 7.13
CA LEU A 162 10.36 7.76 8.36
C LEU A 162 9.61 8.21 9.62
N HIS A 163 8.39 8.75 9.45
CA HIS A 163 7.65 9.29 10.58
C HIS A 163 7.14 8.17 11.50
N PRO A 164 7.40 8.22 12.83
CA PRO A 164 7.15 7.09 13.75
C PRO A 164 5.66 6.81 14.00
N LYS A 165 4.77 7.73 13.64
CA LYS A 165 3.31 7.52 13.70
C LYS A 165 2.75 6.69 12.53
N ASN A 166 3.56 6.37 11.52
CA ASN A 166 3.11 5.44 10.49
C ASN A 166 2.97 4.04 11.07
N TYR A 167 1.86 3.37 10.73
CA TYR A 167 1.66 1.97 11.04
C TYR A 167 2.69 1.08 10.33
N LEU A 168 3.05 1.43 9.09
CA LEU A 168 4.16 0.85 8.34
C LEU A 168 4.67 1.85 7.31
N THR A 169 5.87 1.58 6.79
CA THR A 169 6.44 2.31 5.66
C THR A 169 6.84 1.33 4.55
N PHE A 170 7.12 1.86 3.36
CA PHE A 170 7.45 1.05 2.19
C PHE A 170 8.89 1.34 1.75
N ALA A 171 9.65 0.26 1.62
CA ALA A 171 10.97 0.23 1.03
C ALA A 171 10.99 -0.68 -0.21
N CYS A 172 11.97 -0.49 -1.08
CA CYS A 172 12.22 -1.36 -2.21
C CYS A 172 13.45 -2.26 -1.96
N LEU A 173 13.51 -3.42 -2.63
CA LEU A 173 14.69 -4.29 -2.57
C LEU A 173 15.90 -3.66 -3.26
N ASN A 174 15.66 -2.87 -4.30
CA ASN A 174 16.65 -2.04 -4.96
C ASN A 174 15.97 -0.79 -5.53
N THR A 175 16.71 0.31 -5.66
CA THR A 175 16.16 1.60 -6.12
C THR A 175 15.58 1.54 -7.53
N ALA A 176 16.08 0.66 -8.39
CA ALA A 176 15.56 0.44 -9.75
C ALA A 176 14.17 -0.24 -9.76
N GLU A 177 13.79 -0.92 -8.67
CA GLU A 177 12.51 -1.61 -8.51
C GLU A 177 11.54 -0.85 -7.59
N GLY A 178 11.78 0.44 -7.36
CA GLY A 178 10.87 1.29 -6.60
C GLY A 178 9.47 1.37 -7.25
N SER A 179 8.42 1.10 -6.46
CA SER A 179 7.02 1.22 -6.90
C SER A 179 6.48 2.65 -6.82
N ALA A 180 7.19 3.57 -6.18
CA ALA A 180 6.84 4.99 -6.10
C ALA A 180 8.08 5.90 -5.91
N PRO A 181 8.07 7.14 -6.44
CA PRO A 181 9.19 8.08 -6.27
C PRO A 181 9.55 8.38 -4.80
N GLY A 182 10.85 8.39 -4.53
CA GLY A 182 11.41 8.72 -3.20
C GLY A 182 11.31 7.57 -2.19
N GLN A 183 11.19 6.32 -2.63
CA GLN A 183 11.37 5.16 -1.76
C GLN A 183 12.84 4.98 -1.38
N PHE A 184 13.06 4.60 -0.13
CA PHE A 184 14.35 4.09 0.33
C PHE A 184 14.43 2.59 0.01
N THR A 185 15.66 2.08 -0.11
CA THR A 185 15.91 0.65 -0.04
C THR A 185 15.69 0.13 1.38
N ILE A 186 15.50 -1.19 1.52
CA ILE A 186 15.39 -1.80 2.86
C ILE A 186 16.67 -1.52 3.67
N ASP A 187 17.84 -1.65 3.06
CA ASP A 187 19.12 -1.42 3.74
C ASP A 187 19.24 0.03 4.23
N GLU A 188 18.86 1.02 3.41
CA GLU A 188 18.85 2.44 3.82
C GLU A 188 17.90 2.73 5.00
N MET A 189 16.83 1.95 5.19
CA MET A 189 15.91 2.12 6.31
C MET A 189 16.39 1.45 7.60
N LEU A 190 17.34 0.51 7.51
CA LEU A 190 17.86 -0.25 8.64
C LEU A 190 19.15 0.37 9.24
N LEU A 191 19.68 1.41 8.61
CA LEU A 191 20.81 2.23 9.10
C LEU A 191 20.35 3.24 10.15
#